data_AF-A0A520V0M0-F1
#
_entry.id   AF-A0A520V0M0-F1
#
_cell.length_a   1.000
_cell.length_b   1.000
_cell.length_c   1.000
_cell.angle_alpha   90.00
_cell.angle_beta   90.00
_cell.angle_gamma   90.00
#
_symmetry.space_group_name_H-M   'P 1'
#
loop_
_entity.id
_entity.type
_entity.pdbx_description
1 polymer ?
#
loop_
_entity_poly.entity_id
_entity_poly.type
_entity_poly.pdbx_seq_one_letter_code
_entity_poly.pdbx_strand_id
1 'polypeptide(L)'
;MNKFYIVFLSTFLLFLISCSEKISIYQNGDIQETLSWDKVYDVSLKVQRNSVCWVETVPENLDYFSGAIISDQTTAHIGKGEFINRLDYLNFSMVLKKDYSLNSTENSKITINIDCNNGELLFKNTYDIVP
;
A
#
# COMPACT_ATOMS: atom_id res chain seq x y z
N MET A 1 -26.28 13.88 -34.36
CA MET A 1 -26.05 14.21 -32.94
C MET A 1 -25.57 13.03 -32.08
N ASN A 2 -25.85 11.77 -32.43
CA ASN A 2 -25.45 10.61 -31.60
C ASN A 2 -23.94 10.34 -31.48
N LYS A 3 -23.10 10.77 -32.45
CA LYS A 3 -21.66 10.48 -32.45
C LYS A 3 -20.87 11.27 -31.39
N PHE A 4 -21.30 12.48 -31.04
CA PHE A 4 -20.62 13.31 -30.03
C PHE A 4 -20.90 12.83 -28.60
N TYR A 5 -22.11 12.30 -28.35
CA TYR A 5 -22.48 11.75 -27.04
C TYR A 5 -21.66 10.50 -26.67
N ILE A 6 -21.35 9.65 -27.65
CA ILE A 6 -20.56 8.43 -27.42
C ILE A 6 -19.13 8.77 -27.01
N VAL A 7 -18.51 9.78 -27.64
CA VAL A 7 -17.15 10.24 -27.30
C VAL A 7 -17.09 10.91 -25.92
N PHE A 8 -18.11 11.69 -25.56
CA PHE A 8 -18.19 12.30 -24.24
C PHE A 8 -18.42 11.23 -23.15
N LEU A 9 -19.31 10.27 -23.42
CA LEU A 9 -19.59 9.16 -22.50
C LEU A 9 -18.39 8.23 -22.33
N SER A 10 -17.62 7.94 -23.39
CA SER A 10 -16.39 7.14 -23.29
C SER A 10 -15.31 7.83 -22.49
N THR A 11 -15.16 9.15 -22.65
CA THR A 11 -14.20 9.95 -21.88
C THR A 11 -14.60 10.02 -20.40
N PHE A 12 -15.91 10.15 -20.11
CA PHE A 12 -16.44 10.15 -18.75
C PHE A 12 -16.30 8.78 -18.05
N LEU A 13 -16.56 7.69 -18.77
CA LEU A 13 -16.33 6.32 -18.27
C LEU A 13 -14.84 6.07 -17.95
N LEU A 14 -13.92 6.58 -18.76
CA LEU A 14 -12.48 6.52 -18.48
C LEU A 14 -12.09 7.28 -17.20
N PHE A 15 -12.73 8.42 -16.92
CA PHE A 15 -12.52 9.18 -15.68
C PHE A 15 -12.98 8.43 -14.42
N LEU A 16 -14.08 7.67 -14.51
CA LEU A 16 -14.59 6.88 -13.37
C LEU A 16 -13.71 5.66 -13.03
N ILE A 17 -12.97 5.14 -14.00
CA ILE A 17 -12.09 3.97 -13.81
C ILE A 17 -10.73 4.37 -13.21
N SER A 18 -10.34 5.65 -13.27
CA SER A 18 -8.97 6.07 -12.95
C SER A 18 -8.71 6.50 -11.48
N CYS A 19 -9.72 6.52 -10.61
CA CYS A 19 -9.52 6.73 -9.17
C CYS A 19 -9.43 5.40 -8.44
N SER A 20 -8.34 4.66 -8.63
CA SER A 20 -7.96 3.63 -7.67
C SER A 20 -7.61 4.33 -6.35
N GLU A 21 -8.25 3.93 -5.25
CA GLU A 21 -7.97 4.48 -3.91
C GLU A 21 -6.49 4.26 -3.59
N LYS A 22 -5.78 5.37 -3.29
CA LYS A 22 -4.34 5.37 -3.07
C LYS A 22 -4.03 4.93 -1.64
N ILE A 23 -3.09 3.99 -1.46
CA ILE A 23 -2.55 3.69 -0.12
C ILE A 23 -1.82 4.94 0.38
N SER A 24 -2.20 5.43 1.56
CA SER A 24 -1.60 6.62 2.17
C SER A 24 -0.68 6.19 3.31
N ILE A 25 0.56 6.68 3.29
CA ILE A 25 1.56 6.45 4.33
C ILE A 25 1.91 7.77 5.00
N TYR A 26 2.01 7.75 6.32
CA TYR A 26 2.23 8.91 7.16
C TYR A 26 3.44 8.69 8.05
N GLN A 27 4.17 9.76 8.32
CA GLN A 27 5.18 9.80 9.37
C GLN A 27 4.89 11.03 10.23
N ASN A 28 4.67 10.83 11.53
CA ASN A 28 4.32 11.90 12.48
C ASN A 28 3.11 12.75 12.03
N GLY A 29 2.16 12.16 11.30
CA GLY A 29 0.96 12.84 10.78
C GLY A 29 1.10 13.45 9.38
N ASP A 30 2.31 13.54 8.83
CA ASP A 30 2.55 14.08 7.50
C ASP A 30 2.59 12.97 6.45
N ILE A 31 1.90 13.18 5.32
CA ILE A 31 1.91 12.24 4.18
C ILE A 31 3.32 12.12 3.62
N GLN A 32 3.74 10.89 3.37
CA GLN A 32 5.05 10.58 2.80
C GLN A 32 4.89 10.02 1.39
N GLU A 33 5.82 10.39 0.51
CA GLU A 33 5.90 9.83 -0.84
C GLU A 33 7.05 8.81 -0.97
N THR A 34 7.93 8.77 0.03
CA THR A 34 9.09 7.88 0.09
C THR A 34 9.19 7.24 1.46
N LEU A 35 9.92 6.14 1.54
CA LEU A 35 10.18 5.39 2.76
C LEU A 35 11.67 5.48 3.10
N SER A 36 12.03 5.36 4.37
CA SER A 36 13.42 5.18 4.81
C SER A 36 13.51 4.00 5.76
N TRP A 37 14.73 3.48 5.91
CA TRP A 37 15.01 2.41 6.86
C TRP A 37 14.77 2.85 8.30
N ASP A 38 14.32 1.90 9.11
CA ASP A 38 14.18 1.97 10.57
C ASP A 38 13.27 3.09 11.09
N LYS A 39 12.42 3.63 10.22
CA LYS A 39 11.34 4.57 10.56
C LYS A 39 10.00 3.86 10.62
N VAL A 40 9.16 4.30 11.55
CA VAL A 40 7.77 3.86 11.67
C VAL A 40 6.89 4.74 10.80
N TYR A 41 6.07 4.09 9.98
CA TYR A 41 5.07 4.73 9.14
C TYR A 41 3.69 4.22 9.52
N ASP A 42 2.72 5.11 9.64
CA ASP A 42 1.31 4.74 9.76
C ASP A 42 0.72 4.64 8.36
N VAL A 43 0.11 3.51 8.06
CA VAL A 43 -0.55 3.26 6.77
C VAL A 43 -2.05 3.34 6.99
N SER A 44 -2.73 4.07 6.11
CA SER A 44 -4.18 4.18 6.10
C SER A 44 -4.72 3.99 4.68
N LEU A 45 -5.73 3.14 4.57
CA LEU A 45 -6.43 2.88 3.33
C LEU A 45 -7.92 2.76 3.61
N LYS A 46 -8.73 3.44 2.81
CA LYS A 46 -10.19 3.31 2.85
C LYS A 46 -10.60 1.96 2.27
N VAL A 47 -11.30 1.16 3.06
CA VAL A 47 -11.81 -0.16 2.65
C VAL A 47 -13.24 -0.34 3.16
N GLN A 48 -13.93 -1.38 2.70
CA GLN A 48 -15.27 -1.66 3.21
C GLN A 48 -15.21 -2.12 4.67
N ARG A 49 -16.28 -1.82 5.41
CA ARG A 49 -16.40 -2.24 6.80
C ARG A 49 -16.43 -3.76 6.92
N ASN A 50 -15.74 -4.29 7.93
CA ASN A 50 -15.62 -5.73 8.18
C ASN A 50 -14.87 -6.48 7.07
N SER A 51 -14.01 -5.79 6.32
CA SER A 51 -13.10 -6.43 5.37
C SER A 51 -11.99 -7.20 6.08
N VAL A 52 -11.66 -8.36 5.52
CA VAL A 52 -10.45 -9.12 5.87
C VAL A 52 -9.43 -8.85 4.78
N CYS A 53 -8.28 -8.30 5.15
CA CYS A 53 -7.26 -7.83 4.22
C CYS A 53 -5.93 -8.51 4.49
N TRP A 54 -5.27 -8.95 3.41
CA TRP A 54 -3.91 -9.42 3.40
C TRP A 54 -2.99 -8.30 2.93
N VAL A 55 -2.03 -7.95 3.76
CA VAL A 55 -1.01 -6.96 3.44
C VAL A 55 0.30 -7.68 3.17
N GLU A 56 0.96 -7.34 2.07
CA GLU A 56 2.27 -7.87 1.69
C GLU A 56 3.18 -6.76 1.17
N THR A 57 4.46 -6.81 1.53
CA THR A 57 5.49 -5.93 0.97
C THR A 57 6.38 -6.68 0.00
N VAL A 58 6.47 -6.20 -1.24
CA VAL A 58 7.27 -6.79 -2.30
C VAL A 58 8.45 -5.86 -2.63
N PRO A 59 9.70 -6.34 -2.51
CA PRO A 59 10.87 -5.54 -2.86
C PRO A 59 11.08 -5.43 -4.38
N GLU A 60 11.56 -4.29 -4.83
CA GLU A 60 12.03 -4.07 -6.20
C GLU A 60 13.44 -3.45 -6.15
N ASN A 61 14.37 -3.98 -6.95
CA ASN A 61 15.79 -3.56 -6.99
C ASN A 61 16.53 -3.63 -5.63
N LEU A 62 16.13 -4.55 -4.77
CA LEU A 62 16.82 -4.93 -3.54
C LEU A 62 17.40 -6.34 -3.70
N ASP A 63 18.69 -6.51 -3.43
CA ASP A 63 19.37 -7.82 -3.55
C ASP A 63 18.72 -8.89 -2.66
N TYR A 64 18.24 -8.48 -1.48
CA TYR A 64 17.50 -9.30 -0.54
C TYR A 64 16.64 -8.41 0.35
N PHE A 65 15.42 -8.85 0.63
CA PHE A 65 14.55 -8.27 1.64
C PHE A 65 13.62 -9.35 2.21
N SER A 66 13.66 -9.58 3.52
CA SER A 66 12.82 -10.61 4.16
C SER A 66 11.40 -10.14 4.47
N GLY A 67 11.09 -8.86 4.25
CA GLY A 67 9.77 -8.28 4.47
C GLY A 67 9.77 -7.15 5.50
N ALA A 68 8.75 -6.29 5.43
CA ALA A 68 8.55 -5.24 6.42
C ALA A 68 7.94 -5.81 7.71
N ILE A 69 8.22 -5.18 8.85
CA ILE A 69 7.39 -5.40 10.04
C ILE A 69 6.11 -4.60 9.82
N ILE A 70 4.97 -5.30 9.83
CA ILE A 70 3.64 -4.70 9.76
C ILE A 70 2.88 -5.09 11.02
N SER A 71 2.28 -4.12 11.68
CA SER A 71 1.63 -4.35 12.97
C SER A 71 0.34 -3.57 13.08
N ASP A 72 -0.68 -4.22 13.62
CA ASP A 72 -1.79 -3.51 14.24
C ASP A 72 -1.51 -3.31 15.73
N GLN A 73 -2.47 -2.77 16.47
CA GLN A 73 -2.30 -2.51 17.91
C GLN A 73 -2.07 -3.78 18.75
N THR A 74 -2.24 -4.98 18.17
CA THR A 74 -2.31 -6.27 18.88
C THR A 74 -1.37 -7.34 18.33
N THR A 75 -1.07 -7.33 17.02
CA THR A 75 -0.25 -8.33 16.35
C THR A 75 0.77 -7.67 15.43
N ALA A 76 1.91 -8.35 15.24
CA ALA A 76 2.95 -7.94 14.31
C ALA A 76 3.35 -9.13 13.42
N HIS A 77 3.59 -8.85 12.15
CA HIS A 77 3.98 -9.81 11.13
C HIS A 77 5.20 -9.31 10.37
N ILE A 78 5.99 -10.22 9.81
CA ILE A 78 7.12 -9.90 8.93
C ILE A 78 6.75 -10.33 7.51
N GLY A 79 6.78 -9.37 6.58
CA GLY A 79 6.52 -9.59 5.15
C GLY A 79 5.05 -9.65 4.77
N LYS A 80 4.25 -10.52 5.43
CA LYS A 80 2.82 -10.69 5.14
C LYS A 80 1.98 -10.89 6.40
N GLY A 81 0.80 -10.27 6.45
CA GLY A 81 -0.10 -10.31 7.61
C GLY A 81 -1.57 -10.22 7.24
N GLU A 82 -2.42 -10.86 8.05
CA GLU A 82 -3.88 -10.76 7.97
C GLU A 82 -4.35 -9.65 8.89
N PHE A 83 -5.23 -8.79 8.40
CA PHE A 83 -5.83 -7.72 9.17
C PHE A 83 -7.33 -7.71 8.98
N ILE A 84 -8.06 -7.67 10.10
CA ILE A 84 -9.51 -7.59 10.09
C ILE A 84 -9.90 -6.17 10.45
N ASN A 85 -10.37 -5.41 9.46
CA ASN A 85 -10.80 -4.05 9.68
C ASN A 85 -12.28 -4.02 10.13
N ARG A 86 -12.55 -3.34 11.26
CA ARG A 86 -13.91 -3.17 11.81
C ARG A 86 -14.59 -1.85 11.44
N LEU A 87 -13.83 -0.91 10.88
CA LEU A 87 -14.26 0.44 10.50
C LEU A 87 -14.17 0.60 8.97
N ASP A 88 -14.29 1.82 8.46
CA ASP A 88 -14.21 2.09 7.01
C ASP A 88 -12.75 2.26 6.51
N TYR A 89 -11.77 2.02 7.38
CA TYR A 89 -10.35 2.20 7.09
C TYR A 89 -9.50 1.08 7.68
N LEU A 90 -8.67 0.48 6.84
CA LEU A 90 -7.58 -0.38 7.26
C LEU A 90 -6.43 0.53 7.72
N ASN A 91 -6.05 0.41 9.00
CA ASN A 91 -4.94 1.15 9.57
C ASN A 91 -3.95 0.17 10.21
N PHE A 92 -2.67 0.32 9.90
CA PHE A 92 -1.59 -0.45 10.49
C PHE A 92 -0.30 0.36 10.45
N SER A 93 0.64 0.04 11.35
CA SER A 93 1.97 0.64 11.30
C SER A 93 2.93 -0.30 10.56
N MET A 94 3.91 0.27 9.89
CA MET A 94 4.90 -0.45 9.10
C MET A 94 6.31 0.08 9.39
N VAL A 95 7.29 -0.82 9.43
CA VAL A 95 8.72 -0.50 9.54
C VAL A 95 9.52 -1.33 8.53
N LEU A 96 10.31 -0.65 7.70
CA LEU A 96 11.34 -1.29 6.89
C LEU A 96 12.61 -1.41 7.73
N LYS A 97 12.95 -2.61 8.22
CA LYS A 97 14.16 -2.82 9.00
C LYS A 97 15.38 -2.98 8.11
N LYS A 98 16.44 -2.20 8.35
CA LYS A 98 17.67 -2.32 7.55
C LYS A 98 18.30 -3.70 7.67
N ASP A 99 18.26 -4.28 8.88
CA ASP A 99 18.77 -5.63 9.18
C ASP A 99 18.09 -6.74 8.37
N TYR A 100 16.93 -6.47 7.78
CA TYR A 100 16.20 -7.38 6.93
C TYR A 100 16.54 -7.24 5.44
N SER A 101 17.55 -6.44 5.10
CA SER A 101 18.03 -6.23 3.74
C SER A 101 19.56 -6.26 3.65
N LEU A 102 20.09 -6.93 2.62
CA LEU A 102 21.55 -7.09 2.46
C LEU A 102 22.21 -5.86 1.81
N ASN A 103 21.59 -5.24 0.79
CA ASN A 103 22.07 -4.03 0.12
C ASN A 103 20.88 -3.26 -0.49
N SER A 104 20.85 -1.94 -0.33
CA SER A 104 19.91 -1.07 -1.06
C SER A 104 20.65 -0.30 -2.15
N THR A 105 20.19 -0.44 -3.40
CA THR A 105 20.62 0.41 -4.52
C THR A 105 19.87 1.76 -4.47
N GLU A 106 20.38 2.80 -5.15
CA GLU A 106 19.74 4.13 -5.20
C GLU A 106 18.30 4.11 -5.76
N ASN A 107 17.92 3.04 -6.47
CA ASN A 107 16.59 2.86 -7.06
C ASN A 107 15.79 1.75 -6.38
N SER A 108 16.10 1.44 -5.11
CA SER A 108 15.37 0.45 -4.33
C SER A 108 13.95 0.94 -4.04
N LYS A 109 12.97 0.08 -4.22
CA LYS A 109 11.55 0.39 -3.95
C LYS A 109 10.89 -0.72 -3.15
N ILE A 110 9.85 -0.35 -2.41
CA ILE A 110 8.90 -1.30 -1.83
C ILE A 110 7.53 -1.06 -2.44
N THR A 111 6.95 -2.13 -2.93
CA THR A 111 5.54 -2.19 -3.30
C THR A 111 4.74 -2.72 -2.12
N ILE A 112 3.73 -1.98 -1.67
CA ILE A 112 2.72 -2.44 -0.72
C ILE A 112 1.53 -2.95 -1.53
N ASN A 113 1.24 -4.24 -1.39
CA ASN A 113 0.06 -4.88 -1.95
C ASN A 113 -0.94 -5.15 -0.82
N ILE A 114 -2.20 -4.77 -1.02
CA ILE A 114 -3.29 -5.04 -0.09
C ILE A 114 -4.42 -5.72 -0.85
N ASP A 115 -4.73 -6.94 -0.45
CA ASP A 115 -5.84 -7.73 -1.00
C ASP A 115 -6.91 -7.89 0.07
N CYS A 116 -8.07 -7.28 -0.13
CA CYS A 116 -9.21 -7.40 0.76
C CYS A 116 -10.31 -8.29 0.15
N ASN A 117 -10.92 -9.10 1.01
CA ASN A 117 -12.02 -10.02 0.69
C ASN A 117 -11.67 -11.03 -0.43
N ASN A 118 -10.45 -11.57 -0.43
CA ASN A 118 -10.00 -12.59 -1.39
C ASN A 118 -10.07 -12.16 -2.87
N GLY A 119 -9.57 -10.97 -3.18
CA GLY A 119 -9.39 -10.47 -4.53
C GLY A 119 -10.51 -9.56 -5.04
N GLU A 120 -11.56 -9.33 -4.25
CA GLU A 120 -12.62 -8.38 -4.61
C GLU A 120 -12.11 -6.93 -4.65
N LEU A 121 -11.18 -6.60 -3.76
CA LEU A 121 -10.60 -5.27 -3.64
C LEU A 121 -9.08 -5.38 -3.56
N LEU A 122 -8.41 -4.95 -4.63
CA LEU A 122 -6.96 -4.98 -4.76
C LEU A 122 -6.40 -3.57 -4.80
N PHE A 123 -5.46 -3.28 -3.91
CA PHE A 123 -4.75 -2.01 -3.84
C PHE A 123 -3.26 -2.24 -3.93
N LYS A 124 -2.58 -1.39 -4.68
CA LYS A 124 -1.15 -1.51 -4.94
C LYS A 124 -0.52 -0.13 -5.08
N ASN A 125 0.48 0.14 -4.26
CA ASN A 125 1.30 1.34 -4.35
C ASN A 125 2.78 1.00 -4.20
N THR A 126 3.62 1.67 -4.99
CA THR A 126 5.08 1.53 -4.94
C THR A 126 5.69 2.80 -4.40
N TYR A 127 6.65 2.66 -3.48
CA TYR A 127 7.34 3.76 -2.83
C TYR A 127 8.85 3.59 -2.96
N ASP A 128 9.54 4.69 -3.27
CA ASP A 128 10.99 4.71 -3.31
C ASP A 128 11.57 4.66 -1.89
N ILE A 129 12.69 3.95 -1.71
CA ILE A 129 13.42 3.89 -0.45
C ILE A 129 14.57 4.88 -0.51
N VAL A 130 14.51 5.90 0.35
CA VAL A 130 15.64 6.80 0.61
C VAL A 130 16.63 6.06 1.53
N PRO A 131 17.90 5.91 1.11
CA PRO A 131 18.95 5.25 1.91
C PRO A 131 19.16 5.85 3.29
#